data_AF-A0A6N2ARI8-F1
#
_entry.id   AF-A0A6N2ARI8-F1
#
_cell.length_a   1.000
_cell.length_b   1.000
_cell.length_c   1.000
_cell.angle_alpha   90.00
_cell.angle_beta   90.00
_cell.angle_gamma   90.00
#
_symmetry.space_group_name_H-M   'P 1'
#
loop_
_entity.id
_entity.type
_entity.pdbx_description
1 polymer ?
#
loop_
_entity_poly.entity_id
_entity_poly.type
_entity_poly.pdbx_seq_one_letter_code
_entity_poly.pdbx_strand_id
1 'polypeptide(L)'
;MFCTSMIDVANELDIPSYLFFTSAAGFLGFLLYLSVWHDQFGRGLNRSDGDLNIAANAHPLTSKVLPTFAFVKEGYDSFRNHGVRFKETKA
;
A
#
# COMPACT_ATOMS: atom_id res chain seq x y z
N MET A 1 -9.79 -6.81 0.46
CA MET A 1 -8.50 -6.16 0.77
C MET A 1 -8.75 -4.98 1.69
N PHE A 2 -8.57 -5.18 3.00
CA PHE A 2 -8.61 -4.28 4.17
C PHE A 2 -8.69 -5.14 5.44
N CYS A 3 -9.11 -6.42 5.29
CA CYS A 3 -9.11 -7.42 6.35
C CYS A 3 -7.72 -8.05 6.57
N THR A 4 -6.65 -7.25 6.64
CA THR A 4 -5.31 -7.81 6.90
C THR A 4 -5.22 -8.46 8.26
N SER A 5 -6.12 -8.13 9.21
CA SER A 5 -6.28 -8.86 10.47
C SER A 5 -6.55 -10.35 10.30
N MET A 6 -7.15 -10.80 9.18
CA MET A 6 -7.36 -12.22 8.93
C MET A 6 -6.06 -12.99 8.65
N ILE A 7 -4.97 -12.29 8.34
CA ILE A 7 -3.64 -12.90 8.25
C ILE A 7 -3.20 -13.39 9.63
N ASP A 8 -3.45 -12.62 10.69
CA ASP A 8 -3.12 -13.02 12.07
C ASP A 8 -3.90 -14.28 12.46
N VAL A 9 -5.20 -14.32 12.17
CA VAL A 9 -6.06 -15.49 12.42
C VAL A 9 -5.57 -16.71 11.63
N ALA A 10 -5.18 -16.54 10.36
CA ALA A 10 -4.65 -17.64 9.56
C ALA A 10 -3.32 -18.18 10.12
N ASN A 11 -2.45 -17.29 10.61
CA ASN A 11 -1.20 -17.67 11.27
C ASN A 11 -1.46 -18.44 12.58
N GLU A 12 -2.44 -18.01 13.39
CA GLU A 12 -2.83 -18.71 14.63
C GLU A 12 -3.38 -20.12 14.37
N LEU A 13 -4.07 -20.31 13.24
CA LEU A 13 -4.63 -21.60 12.82
C LEU A 13 -3.66 -22.45 12.00
N ASP A 14 -2.43 -21.97 11.75
CA ASP A 14 -1.43 -22.61 10.88
C ASP A 14 -1.93 -22.91 9.45
N ILE A 15 -2.77 -22.03 8.89
CA ILE A 15 -3.31 -22.17 7.53
C ILE A 15 -2.75 -21.11 6.57
N PRO A 16 -2.65 -21.40 5.26
CA PRO A 16 -2.20 -20.41 4.29
C PRO A 16 -3.22 -19.28 4.12
N SER A 17 -2.77 -18.02 4.21
CA SER A 17 -3.56 -16.84 3.84
C SER A 17 -3.21 -16.35 2.44
N TYR A 18 -4.20 -16.00 1.62
CA TYR A 18 -4.01 -15.46 0.27
C TYR A 18 -4.64 -14.07 0.14
N LEU A 19 -4.06 -13.22 -0.71
CA LEU A 19 -4.59 -11.89 -1.00
C LEU A 19 -5.47 -11.89 -2.26
N PHE A 20 -6.78 -11.69 -2.07
CA PHE A 20 -7.66 -11.27 -3.16
C PHE A 20 -7.79 -9.75 -3.20
N PHE A 21 -7.35 -9.15 -4.31
CA PHE A 21 -7.30 -7.71 -4.52
C PHE A 21 -8.29 -7.29 -5.61
N THR A 22 -9.34 -6.57 -5.24
CA THR A 22 -10.45 -6.22 -6.14
C THR A 22 -10.21 -4.97 -6.99
N SER A 23 -9.18 -4.19 -6.68
CA SER A 23 -8.85 -2.95 -7.39
C SER A 23 -7.74 -3.18 -8.43
N ALA A 24 -7.43 -2.16 -9.23
CA ALA A 24 -6.44 -2.27 -10.30
C ALA A 24 -5.01 -2.56 -9.77
N ALA A 25 -4.20 -3.26 -10.58
CA ALA A 25 -2.81 -3.58 -10.27
C ALA A 25 -1.95 -2.33 -9.99
N GLY A 26 -2.20 -1.21 -10.68
CA GLY A 26 -1.52 0.06 -10.42
C GLY A 26 -1.79 0.60 -9.01
N PHE A 27 -2.99 0.38 -8.47
CA PHE A 27 -3.32 0.74 -7.10
C PHE A 27 -2.67 -0.20 -6.08
N LEU A 28 -2.64 -1.51 -6.35
CA LEU A 28 -1.88 -2.45 -5.53
C LEU A 28 -0.39 -2.06 -5.46
N GLY A 29 0.20 -1.78 -6.62
CA GLY A 29 1.59 -1.32 -6.70
C GLY A 29 1.84 -0.02 -5.96
N PHE A 30 0.88 0.92 -5.99
CA PHE A 30 0.94 2.13 -5.18
C PHE A 30 0.94 1.83 -3.67
N LEU A 31 0.06 0.96 -3.17
CA LEU A 31 0.03 0.58 -1.75
C LEU A 31 1.32 -0.10 -1.29
N LEU A 32 1.89 -0.97 -2.13
CA LEU A 32 3.20 -1.58 -1.86
C LEU A 32 4.32 -0.53 -1.85
N TYR A 33 4.25 0.46 -2.74
CA TYR A 33 5.22 1.56 -2.82
C TYR A 33 5.19 2.48 -1.60
N LEU A 34 4.05 2.67 -0.92
CA LEU A 34 3.98 3.49 0.30
C LEU A 34 4.96 3.01 1.38
N SER A 35 5.20 1.70 1.47
CA SER A 35 6.20 1.14 2.38
C SER A 35 7.61 1.61 2.01
N VAL A 36 7.97 1.47 0.72
CA VAL A 36 9.27 1.88 0.18
C VAL A 36 9.50 3.39 0.37
N TRP A 37 8.49 4.21 0.10
CA TRP A 37 8.56 5.65 0.33
C TRP A 37 8.85 5.98 1.79
N HIS A 38 8.13 5.33 2.71
CA HIS A 38 8.33 5.58 4.13
C HIS A 38 9.72 5.15 4.60
N ASP A 39 10.22 4.03 4.10
CA ASP A 39 11.55 3.54 4.47
C ASP A 39 12.66 4.46 3.93
N GLN A 40 12.42 5.15 2.81
CA GLN A 40 13.36 6.11 2.22
C GLN A 40 13.30 7.51 2.87
N PHE A 41 12.10 8.02 3.16
CA PHE A 41 11.91 9.43 3.56
C PHE A 41 11.43 9.61 5.00
N GLY A 42 10.96 8.56 5.68
CA GLY A 42 10.47 8.61 7.05
C GLY A 42 9.19 9.43 7.25
N ARG A 43 8.44 9.72 6.18
CA ARG A 43 7.25 10.59 6.22
C ARG A 43 6.16 10.16 5.26
N GLY A 44 4.95 10.70 5.47
CA GLY A 44 3.84 10.61 4.52
C GLY A 44 4.06 11.42 3.24
N LEU A 45 3.18 11.21 2.27
CA LEU A 45 3.14 11.98 1.03
C LEU A 45 2.51 13.35 1.25
N ASN A 46 3.01 14.34 0.52
CA ASN A 46 2.53 15.71 0.50
C ASN A 46 2.14 16.13 -0.92
N ARG A 47 1.20 17.07 -1.05
CA ARG A 47 0.76 17.56 -2.37
C ARG A 47 1.87 18.27 -3.16
N SER A 48 2.87 18.79 -2.46
CA SER A 48 4.05 19.43 -3.03
C SER A 48 5.13 18.44 -3.46
N ASP A 49 4.97 17.14 -3.18
CA ASP A 49 5.91 16.13 -3.64
C ASP A 49 5.85 16.02 -5.17
N GLY A 50 7.02 15.74 -5.78
CA GLY A 50 7.12 15.49 -7.22
C GLY A 50 6.43 14.20 -7.64
N ASP A 51 6.57 13.86 -8.91
CA ASP A 51 5.92 12.66 -9.46
C ASP A 51 6.48 11.37 -8.83
N LEU A 52 5.58 10.43 -8.52
CA LEU A 52 5.92 9.14 -7.95
C LEU A 52 6.23 8.14 -9.06
N ASN A 53 7.48 7.68 -9.10
CA ASN A 53 7.93 6.64 -10.01
C ASN A 53 7.69 5.25 -9.39
N ILE A 54 6.53 4.68 -9.68
CA ILE A 54 6.12 3.36 -9.17
C ILE A 54 6.28 2.33 -10.29
N ALA A 55 7.07 1.28 -10.05
CA ALA A 55 7.36 0.25 -11.07
C ALA A 55 6.11 -0.44 -11.66
N ALA A 56 5.01 -0.49 -10.89
CA ALA A 56 3.73 -1.04 -11.34
C ALA A 56 2.94 -0.15 -12.31
N ASN A 57 3.40 1.08 -12.58
CA ASN A 57 2.76 2.04 -13.47
C ASN A 57 3.70 2.39 -14.63
N ALA A 58 3.16 2.41 -15.86
CA ALA A 58 3.94 2.76 -17.05
C ALA A 58 4.37 4.24 -17.09
N HIS A 59 3.65 5.09 -16.36
CA HIS A 59 3.92 6.53 -16.28
C HIS A 59 4.01 6.97 -14.81
N PRO A 60 4.84 8.00 -14.51
CA PRO A 60 4.89 8.59 -13.19
C PRO A 60 3.52 9.07 -12.72
N LEU A 61 3.20 8.85 -11.43
CA LEU A 61 1.96 9.35 -10.85
C LEU A 61 2.17 10.75 -10.27
N THR A 62 1.46 11.73 -10.82
CA THR A 62 1.45 13.08 -10.26
C THR A 62 0.66 13.14 -8.95
N SER A 63 1.04 14.02 -8.04
CA SER A 63 0.32 14.20 -6.75
C SER A 63 -1.18 14.53 -6.93
N LYS A 64 -1.57 15.07 -8.08
CA LYS A 64 -2.97 15.41 -8.41
C LYS A 64 -3.87 14.20 -8.66
N VAL A 65 -3.31 13.06 -9.07
CA VAL A 65 -4.08 11.84 -9.35
C VAL A 65 -4.09 10.87 -8.18
N LEU A 66 -3.30 11.15 -7.14
CA LEU A 66 -3.28 10.31 -5.95
C LEU A 66 -4.56 10.48 -5.14
N PRO A 67 -5.07 9.39 -4.54
CA PRO A 67 -6.20 9.47 -3.64
C PRO A 67 -5.91 10.39 -2.44
N THR A 68 -6.94 11.10 -1.97
CA THR A 68 -6.82 12.04 -0.85
C THR A 68 -6.22 11.42 0.41
N PHE A 69 -6.47 10.13 0.67
CA PHE A 69 -5.95 9.44 1.85
C PHE A 69 -4.42 9.46 1.91
N ALA A 70 -3.74 9.54 0.76
CA ALA A 70 -2.27 9.55 0.70
C ALA A 70 -1.67 10.78 1.40
N PHE A 71 -2.44 11.86 1.50
CA PHE A 71 -2.02 13.15 2.08
C PHE A 71 -2.57 13.38 3.50
N VAL A 72 -3.35 12.45 4.03
CA VAL A 72 -3.89 12.51 5.40
C VAL A 72 -3.15 11.47 6.21
N LYS A 73 -2.56 11.86 7.35
CA LYS A 73 -1.67 10.99 8.14
C LYS A 73 -2.33 9.64 8.46
N GLU A 74 -3.54 9.66 8.98
CA GLU A 74 -4.28 8.46 9.40
C GLU A 74 -4.59 7.55 8.19
N GLY A 75 -4.94 8.17 7.06
CA GLY A 75 -5.18 7.47 5.80
C GLY A 75 -3.89 6.83 5.29
N TYR A 76 -2.82 7.61 5.18
CA TYR A 76 -1.51 7.15 4.74
C TYR A 76 -1.02 5.98 5.60
N ASP A 77 -1.06 6.11 6.92
CA ASP A 77 -0.58 5.09 7.86
C ASP A 77 -1.40 3.80 7.75
N SER A 78 -2.73 3.91 7.64
CA SER A 78 -3.62 2.76 7.48
C SER A 78 -3.38 1.99 6.17
N PHE A 79 -3.34 2.71 5.04
CA PHE A 79 -3.13 2.10 3.73
C PHE A 79 -1.70 1.57 3.55
N ARG A 80 -0.70 2.26 4.11
CA ARG A 80 0.68 1.75 4.20
C ARG A 80 0.72 0.45 4.98
N ASN A 81 0.09 0.41 6.17
CA ASN A 81 0.06 -0.79 7.01
C ASN A 81 -0.54 -1.98 6.24
N HIS A 82 -1.66 -1.78 5.54
CA HIS A 82 -2.21 -2.83 4.68
C HIS A 82 -1.22 -3.28 3.59
N GLY A 83 -0.54 -2.33 2.93
CA GLY A 83 0.50 -2.61 1.94
C GLY A 83 1.67 -3.44 2.49
N VAL A 84 2.13 -3.15 3.71
CA VAL A 84 3.15 -3.96 4.39
C VAL A 84 2.65 -5.40 4.58
N ARG A 85 1.44 -5.53 5.14
CA ARG A 85 0.84 -6.82 5.51
C ARG A 85 0.48 -7.70 4.31
N PHE A 86 0.24 -7.13 3.13
CA PHE A 86 0.03 -7.92 1.92
C PHE A 86 1.20 -8.85 1.60
N LYS A 87 2.42 -8.46 1.96
CA LYS A 87 3.63 -9.28 1.75
C LYS A 87 3.72 -10.49 2.69
N GLU A 88 2.89 -10.54 3.73
CA GLU A 88 2.80 -11.68 4.66
C GLU A 88 1.92 -12.81 4.11
N THR A 89 1.09 -12.52 3.10
CA THR A 89 0.27 -13.55 2.46
C THR A 89 1.11 -14.51 1.62
N LYS A 90 0.66 -15.76 1.50
CA LYS A 90 1.28 -16.75 0.62
C LYS A 90 0.85 -16.46 -0.82
N ALA A 91 1.81 -16.53 -1.75
CA ALA A 91 1.62 -16.35 -3.19
C ALA A 91 1.54 -17.70 -3.90
#